data_AF-A0A401V2V4-F1
#
_entry.id   AF-A0A401V2V4-F1
#
_cell.length_a   1.000
_cell.length_b   1.000
_cell.length_c   1.000
_cell.angle_alpha   90.00
_cell.angle_beta   90.00
_cell.angle_gamma   90.00
#
_symmetry.space_group_name_H-M   'P 1'
#
loop_
_entity.id
_entity.type
_entity.pdbx_description
1 polymer ?
#
loop_
_entity_poly.entity_id
_entity_poly.type
_entity_poly.pdbx_seq_one_letter_code
_entity_poly.pdbx_strand_id
1 'polypeptide(L)'
;MRLRVLGALASVGALVVGLLLAGVAAPAAAAGRTFSGRVFSITTNQGLAAMRVEIVAVNADGSFGTVLLSATTADDPVDPGRFVLDLPAEKPAGRAAMRVVDPAGRYMPSYDNWGRTYPAPYELLGGGVWDALYSTYGPWQETSFAMLAAGRYVPVVPRRVVDTRVNGHGPMQRNEWYKFPMPALPGEPVAFVLNVTATRTQCAADYIAVGMNIVGYETGAESSIVNARAGADVANLTTIRVGTRYEDPADWVQLYNHACPTDVVVDLQGYYDSGSPSGAGYVPVTPERVLDSRTDGGPLDAGEARRVDLAELATDMPADAVAVAVNLTATRTTAATSYLSAYPTGFTAARSTSVLNARRGQDVANLAVVPLAEDGSIEIYNDAGRTDVVVDVQGWYTESGGVSFYPLDHRRLTTGDGLLGAGKERLVGAPGRGIEIPADAQALAVNLTSTAGTAPTSYVTAYPAGASRPFASNLNTRQGIDLANSAVVGLGPGGHVLYNDAGSVRLLEDVQGYFAPGPLD
;
A
#
# COMPACT_ATOMS: atom_id res chain seq x y z
N MET A 1 -94.02 -44.56 -57.64
CA MET A 1 -94.20 -44.52 -59.11
C MET A 1 -93.05 -43.71 -59.69
N ARG A 2 -92.15 -44.41 -60.43
CA ARG A 2 -91.06 -43.86 -61.28
C ARG A 2 -89.95 -43.07 -60.57
N LEU A 3 -88.72 -42.96 -61.07
CA LEU A 3 -87.81 -43.81 -61.86
C LEU A 3 -86.53 -42.94 -62.00
N ARG A 4 -85.33 -43.49 -61.75
CA ARG A 4 -84.03 -43.19 -62.43
C ARG A 4 -83.44 -41.76 -62.30
N VAL A 5 -82.12 -41.48 -62.35
CA VAL A 5 -80.91 -42.27 -62.64
C VAL A 5 -79.66 -41.46 -62.24
N LEU A 6 -78.64 -42.23 -61.82
CA LEU A 6 -77.17 -42.07 -61.76
C LEU A 6 -76.44 -40.74 -61.97
N GLY A 7 -75.40 -40.62 -61.13
CA GLY A 7 -74.02 -40.25 -61.49
C GLY A 7 -73.34 -39.49 -60.35
N ALA A 8 -72.13 -39.76 -59.87
CA ALA A 8 -71.13 -40.78 -60.08
C ALA A 8 -70.08 -40.63 -58.95
N LEU A 9 -69.33 -41.70 -58.68
CA LEU A 9 -67.96 -41.74 -58.14
C LEU A 9 -67.69 -41.43 -56.65
N ALA A 10 -66.96 -42.38 -56.08
CA ALA A 10 -66.49 -42.49 -54.71
C ALA A 10 -65.15 -41.78 -54.50
N SER A 11 -64.90 -41.28 -53.29
CA SER A 11 -63.60 -41.39 -52.63
C SER A 11 -63.67 -40.90 -51.18
N VAL A 12 -62.99 -41.66 -50.32
CA VAL A 12 -62.93 -41.61 -48.85
C VAL A 12 -62.45 -40.25 -48.32
N GLY A 13 -63.22 -39.64 -47.42
CA GLY A 13 -62.78 -38.51 -46.59
C GLY A 13 -62.13 -39.01 -45.31
N ALA A 14 -60.80 -38.93 -45.24
CA ALA A 14 -60.05 -39.11 -44.00
C ALA A 14 -60.14 -37.82 -43.15
N LEU A 15 -60.42 -38.00 -41.86
CA LEU A 15 -60.45 -36.95 -40.85
C LEU A 15 -59.02 -36.40 -40.65
N VAL A 16 -58.74 -35.20 -41.16
CA VAL A 16 -57.47 -34.50 -40.88
C VAL A 16 -57.61 -33.77 -39.55
N VAL A 17 -56.92 -34.29 -38.52
CA VAL A 17 -56.61 -33.55 -37.29
C VAL A 17 -55.58 -32.48 -37.67
N GLY A 18 -56.00 -31.21 -37.65
CA GLY A 18 -55.10 -30.08 -37.81
C GLY A 18 -54.19 -29.96 -36.58
N LEU A 19 -52.95 -30.43 -36.71
CA LEU A 19 -51.89 -30.12 -35.77
C LEU A 19 -51.51 -28.64 -35.99
N LEU A 20 -51.88 -27.76 -35.06
CA LEU A 20 -51.29 -26.42 -34.99
C LEU A 20 -49.80 -26.60 -34.68
N LEU A 21 -48.96 -26.47 -35.71
CA LEU A 21 -47.54 -26.15 -35.53
C LEU A 21 -47.49 -24.74 -34.94
N ALA A 22 -47.48 -24.66 -33.61
CA ALA A 22 -46.98 -23.48 -32.93
C ALA A 22 -45.54 -23.27 -33.44
N GLY A 23 -45.34 -22.20 -34.20
CA GLY A 23 -43.99 -21.75 -34.54
C GLY A 23 -43.24 -21.59 -33.23
N VAL A 24 -42.21 -22.41 -33.03
CA VAL A 24 -41.24 -22.18 -31.97
C VAL A 24 -40.63 -20.84 -32.33
N ALA A 25 -41.05 -19.78 -31.64
CA ALA A 25 -40.39 -18.49 -31.74
C ALA A 25 -38.90 -18.76 -31.49
N ALA A 26 -38.05 -18.35 -32.44
CA ALA A 26 -36.62 -18.31 -32.18
C ALA A 26 -36.43 -17.62 -30.82
N PRO A 27 -35.58 -18.16 -29.93
CA PRO A 27 -35.32 -17.49 -28.66
C PRO A 27 -34.95 -16.04 -29.00
N ALA A 28 -35.65 -15.08 -28.39
CA ALA A 28 -35.32 -13.68 -28.57
C ALA A 28 -33.82 -13.55 -28.35
N ALA A 29 -33.09 -13.06 -29.36
CA ALA A 29 -31.67 -12.81 -29.23
C ALA A 29 -31.49 -11.97 -27.96
N ALA A 30 -30.77 -12.51 -26.97
CA ALA A 30 -30.53 -11.78 -25.74
C ALA A 30 -29.91 -10.44 -26.14
N ALA A 31 -30.50 -9.31 -25.73
CA ALA A 31 -29.88 -8.02 -26.04
C ALA A 31 -28.47 -7.99 -25.43
N GLY A 32 -27.47 -7.60 -26.22
CA GLY A 32 -26.14 -7.31 -25.71
C GLY A 32 -26.21 -6.34 -24.54
N ARG A 33 -25.27 -6.44 -23.60
CA ARG A 33 -25.29 -5.63 -22.37
C ARG A 33 -24.14 -4.65 -22.37
N THR A 34 -24.45 -3.39 -22.12
CA THR A 34 -23.46 -2.31 -22.12
C THR A 34 -23.06 -1.96 -20.69
N PHE A 35 -21.76 -2.03 -20.40
CA PHE A 35 -21.14 -1.40 -19.24
C PHE A 35 -20.64 -0.03 -19.66
N SER A 36 -20.89 0.97 -18.84
CA SER A 36 -20.35 2.31 -19.08
C SER A 36 -19.95 2.94 -17.76
N GLY A 37 -19.14 3.97 -17.81
CA GLY A 37 -18.77 4.75 -16.64
C GLY A 37 -17.54 5.58 -16.94
N ARG A 38 -16.85 6.01 -15.89
CA ARG A 38 -15.71 6.90 -15.98
C ARG A 38 -14.54 6.40 -15.15
N VAL A 39 -13.33 6.51 -15.66
CA VAL A 39 -12.10 6.44 -14.87
C VAL A 39 -11.67 7.86 -14.54
N PHE A 40 -11.41 8.17 -13.27
CA PHE A 40 -11.09 9.52 -12.82
C PHE A 40 -10.07 9.50 -11.67
N SER A 41 -9.37 10.61 -11.46
CA SER A 41 -8.45 10.76 -10.33
C SER A 41 -9.21 11.00 -9.03
N ILE A 42 -8.85 10.27 -7.97
CA ILE A 42 -9.45 10.43 -6.64
C ILE A 42 -9.07 11.75 -5.97
N THR A 43 -7.97 12.39 -6.39
CA THR A 43 -7.48 13.66 -5.84
C THR A 43 -8.08 14.87 -6.55
N THR A 44 -8.27 14.81 -7.87
CA THR A 44 -8.74 15.97 -8.67
C THR A 44 -10.17 15.83 -9.18
N ASN A 45 -10.76 14.63 -9.08
CA ASN A 45 -12.03 14.26 -9.71
C ASN A 45 -12.05 14.46 -11.25
N GLN A 46 -10.88 14.68 -11.86
CA GLN A 46 -10.71 14.82 -13.30
C GLN A 46 -10.64 13.45 -13.96
N GLY A 47 -11.18 13.37 -15.17
CA GLY A 47 -11.26 12.14 -15.94
C GLY A 47 -9.90 11.74 -16.50
N LEU A 48 -9.61 10.45 -16.49
CA LEU A 48 -8.33 9.90 -16.93
C LEU A 48 -8.50 9.25 -18.30
N ALA A 49 -8.12 9.97 -19.35
CA ALA A 49 -8.13 9.49 -20.73
C ALA A 49 -7.07 8.39 -20.96
N ALA A 50 -7.21 7.64 -22.05
CA ALA A 50 -6.30 6.56 -22.47
C ALA A 50 -6.11 5.40 -21.47
N MET A 51 -6.89 5.36 -20.39
CA MET A 51 -6.93 4.24 -19.45
C MET A 51 -7.62 3.05 -20.12
N ARG A 52 -7.10 1.84 -19.93
CA ARG A 52 -7.71 0.62 -20.44
C ARG A 52 -8.50 -0.06 -19.34
N VAL A 53 -9.81 -0.18 -19.54
CA VAL A 53 -10.72 -0.93 -18.67
C VAL A 53 -10.89 -2.32 -19.25
N GLU A 54 -10.57 -3.35 -18.48
CA GLU A 54 -10.59 -4.75 -18.90
C GLU A 54 -11.62 -5.53 -18.09
N ILE A 55 -12.47 -6.31 -18.76
CA ILE A 55 -13.28 -7.36 -18.13
C ILE A 55 -12.43 -8.62 -18.11
N VAL A 56 -12.12 -9.08 -16.92
CA VAL A 56 -11.14 -10.14 -16.66
C VAL A 56 -11.78 -11.46 -16.22
N ALA A 57 -13.06 -11.42 -15.91
CA ALA A 57 -13.90 -12.60 -15.74
C ALA A 57 -15.39 -12.25 -15.79
N VAL A 58 -16.22 -13.21 -16.22
CA VAL A 58 -17.68 -13.14 -16.18
C VAL A 58 -18.20 -14.50 -15.77
N ASN A 59 -18.96 -14.61 -14.67
CA ASN A 59 -19.50 -15.89 -14.22
C ASN A 59 -20.93 -15.84 -13.67
N ALA A 60 -21.70 -16.88 -14.02
CA ALA A 60 -22.81 -17.38 -13.22
C ALA A 60 -22.41 -18.58 -12.33
N ASP A 61 -21.25 -19.23 -12.57
CA ASP A 61 -20.80 -20.52 -11.98
C ASP A 61 -19.44 -20.49 -11.26
N GLY A 62 -18.60 -19.47 -11.47
CA GLY A 62 -17.44 -19.15 -10.64
C GLY A 62 -16.05 -19.43 -11.24
N SER A 63 -15.91 -19.64 -12.55
CA SER A 63 -14.61 -19.81 -13.23
C SER A 63 -13.93 -18.50 -13.70
N PHE A 64 -12.83 -18.05 -13.08
CA PHE A 64 -12.14 -16.79 -13.40
C PHE A 64 -10.82 -17.06 -14.15
N GLY A 65 -10.43 -16.25 -15.16
CA GLY A 65 -9.08 -16.38 -15.74
C GLY A 65 -8.79 -15.96 -17.20
N THR A 66 -9.61 -15.15 -17.88
CA THR A 66 -9.24 -14.64 -19.22
C THR A 66 -9.80 -13.24 -19.45
N VAL A 67 -8.99 -12.31 -19.99
CA VAL A 67 -9.50 -11.00 -20.46
C VAL A 67 -10.54 -11.28 -21.54
N LEU A 68 -11.80 -10.97 -21.25
CA LEU A 68 -12.92 -11.22 -22.15
C LEU A 68 -13.10 -10.06 -23.12
N LEU A 69 -12.94 -8.83 -22.63
CA LEU A 69 -13.13 -7.57 -23.37
C LEU A 69 -12.32 -6.44 -22.74
N SER A 70 -11.94 -5.43 -23.54
CA SER A 70 -11.33 -4.20 -23.04
C SER A 70 -11.84 -2.97 -23.80
N ALA A 71 -11.93 -1.85 -23.11
CA ALA A 71 -12.20 -0.54 -23.71
C ALA A 71 -11.17 0.46 -23.22
N THR A 72 -10.78 1.38 -24.10
CA THR A 72 -9.95 2.52 -23.72
C THR A 72 -10.86 3.70 -23.39
N THR A 73 -10.57 4.41 -22.32
CA THR A 73 -11.31 5.59 -21.95
C THR A 73 -11.14 6.69 -22.99
N ALA A 74 -12.23 7.41 -23.24
CA ALA A 74 -12.29 8.48 -24.21
C ALA A 74 -11.37 9.63 -23.83
N ASP A 75 -10.68 10.14 -24.84
CA ASP A 75 -10.01 11.45 -24.82
C ASP A 75 -11.00 12.52 -25.30
N ASP A 76 -12.20 12.54 -24.70
CA ASP A 76 -13.25 13.51 -25.01
C ASP A 76 -13.00 14.79 -24.20
N PRO A 77 -12.90 15.97 -24.83
CA PRO A 77 -12.74 17.25 -24.12
C PRO A 77 -13.86 17.57 -23.12
N VAL A 78 -15.04 16.94 -23.26
CA VAL A 78 -16.22 17.17 -22.43
C VAL A 78 -16.35 16.14 -21.30
N ASP A 79 -15.96 14.88 -21.54
CA ASP A 79 -15.99 13.80 -20.54
C ASP A 79 -14.79 12.87 -20.67
N PRO A 80 -13.57 13.36 -20.33
CA PRO A 80 -12.39 12.52 -20.36
C PRO A 80 -12.58 11.37 -19.36
N GLY A 81 -12.00 10.21 -19.68
CA GLY A 81 -12.11 9.05 -18.80
C GLY A 81 -13.35 8.20 -18.99
N ARG A 82 -14.32 8.59 -19.83
CA ARG A 82 -15.51 7.79 -20.11
C ARG A 82 -15.16 6.50 -20.85
N PHE A 83 -15.73 5.36 -20.45
CA PHE A 83 -15.61 4.10 -21.19
C PHE A 83 -16.98 3.48 -21.46
N VAL A 84 -17.03 2.64 -22.49
CA VAL A 84 -18.18 1.80 -22.84
C VAL A 84 -17.68 0.42 -23.26
N LEU A 85 -18.28 -0.63 -22.71
CA LEU A 85 -17.92 -2.03 -22.90
C LEU A 85 -19.18 -2.84 -23.20
N ASP A 86 -19.31 -3.34 -24.43
CA ASP A 86 -20.45 -4.14 -24.85
C ASP A 86 -20.16 -5.64 -24.72
N LEU A 87 -20.79 -6.30 -23.73
CA LEU A 87 -20.72 -7.75 -23.60
C LEU A 87 -21.56 -8.45 -24.70
N PRO A 88 -21.03 -9.53 -25.31
CA PRO A 88 -21.80 -10.34 -26.24
C PRO A 88 -23.05 -10.95 -25.60
N ALA A 89 -24.14 -11.00 -26.36
CA ALA A 89 -25.44 -11.58 -26.00
C ALA A 89 -25.38 -13.00 -25.42
N GLU A 90 -24.34 -13.77 -25.79
CA GLU A 90 -24.17 -15.18 -25.45
C GLU A 90 -23.71 -15.42 -24.00
N LYS A 91 -23.27 -14.37 -23.29
CA LYS A 91 -22.82 -14.51 -21.90
C LYS A 91 -24.02 -14.43 -20.94
N PRO A 92 -24.19 -15.42 -20.03
CA PRO A 92 -25.31 -15.43 -19.10
C PRO A 92 -25.26 -14.23 -18.15
N ALA A 93 -26.40 -13.96 -17.50
CA ALA A 93 -26.47 -13.05 -16.37
C ALA A 93 -25.50 -13.50 -15.26
N GLY A 94 -24.32 -12.89 -15.18
CA GLY A 94 -23.22 -13.26 -14.28
C GLY A 94 -22.36 -12.08 -13.78
N ARG A 95 -21.78 -12.18 -12.58
CA ARG A 95 -20.97 -11.10 -12.00
C ARG A 95 -19.73 -10.90 -12.89
N ALA A 96 -19.34 -9.65 -13.13
CA ALA A 96 -18.15 -9.33 -13.91
C ALA A 96 -17.07 -8.76 -12.98
N ALA A 97 -15.84 -9.24 -13.12
CA ALA A 97 -14.67 -8.63 -12.52
C ALA A 97 -14.02 -7.72 -13.57
N MET A 98 -13.71 -6.48 -13.17
CA MET A 98 -13.12 -5.47 -14.03
C MET A 98 -11.82 -4.97 -13.40
N ARG A 99 -10.88 -4.52 -14.24
CA ARG A 99 -9.68 -3.82 -13.79
C ARG A 99 -9.35 -2.65 -14.71
N VAL A 100 -8.62 -1.68 -14.19
CA VAL A 100 -8.16 -0.50 -14.93
C VAL A 100 -6.65 -0.53 -15.02
N VAL A 101 -6.15 -0.20 -16.20
CA VAL A 101 -4.72 -0.18 -16.52
C VAL A 101 -4.38 1.18 -17.13
N ASP A 102 -3.27 1.77 -16.72
CA ASP A 102 -2.77 3.01 -17.30
C ASP A 102 -2.24 2.82 -18.74
N PRO A 103 -1.98 3.91 -19.48
CA PRO A 103 -1.43 3.82 -20.84
C PRO A 103 -0.09 3.09 -20.94
N ALA A 104 0.67 3.02 -19.84
CA ALA A 104 1.93 2.27 -19.75
C ALA A 104 1.72 0.79 -19.40
N GLY A 105 0.47 0.34 -19.24
CA GLY A 105 0.16 -1.05 -18.89
C GLY A 105 0.19 -1.33 -17.39
N ARG A 106 0.21 -0.29 -16.53
CA ARG A 106 0.32 -0.44 -15.07
C ARG A 106 -1.04 -0.44 -14.40
N TYR A 107 -1.17 -1.27 -13.38
CA TYR A 107 -2.36 -1.30 -12.56
C TYR A 107 -2.33 -0.12 -11.61
N MET A 108 -3.37 0.71 -11.67
CA MET A 108 -3.57 1.73 -10.65
C MET A 108 -4.53 1.17 -9.62
N PRO A 109 -4.32 1.46 -8.33
CA PRO A 109 -5.30 1.10 -7.32
C PRO A 109 -6.64 1.74 -7.70
N SER A 110 -7.66 0.90 -7.87
CA SER A 110 -9.02 1.33 -8.12
C SER A 110 -9.81 1.41 -6.83
N TYR A 111 -10.66 2.43 -6.77
CA TYR A 111 -11.64 2.62 -5.71
C TYR A 111 -12.99 2.87 -6.36
N ASP A 112 -14.07 2.52 -5.66
CA ASP A 112 -15.40 2.87 -6.10
C ASP A 112 -15.68 4.38 -5.97
N ASN A 113 -16.86 4.82 -6.41
CA ASN A 113 -17.27 6.22 -6.36
C ASN A 113 -17.31 6.84 -4.95
N TRP A 114 -17.21 6.03 -3.91
CA TRP A 114 -17.19 6.46 -2.52
C TRP A 114 -15.79 6.34 -1.91
N GLY A 115 -14.77 6.00 -2.69
CA GLY A 115 -13.42 5.83 -2.17
C GLY A 115 -13.17 4.48 -1.50
N ARG A 116 -14.11 3.53 -1.62
CA ARG A 116 -14.00 2.20 -1.02
C ARG A 116 -13.16 1.32 -1.94
N THR A 117 -12.18 0.65 -1.37
CA THR A 117 -11.73 -0.64 -1.87
C THR A 117 -12.81 -1.65 -1.49
N TYR A 118 -13.40 -2.41 -2.42
CA TYR A 118 -14.31 -3.49 -2.00
C TYR A 118 -13.47 -4.56 -1.29
N PRO A 119 -13.69 -4.84 0.01
CA PRO A 119 -13.17 -6.05 0.61
C PRO A 119 -14.03 -7.17 0.04
N ALA A 120 -13.67 -7.69 -1.13
CA ALA A 120 -14.29 -8.87 -1.68
C ALA A 120 -14.08 -10.03 -0.67
N PRO A 121 -15.12 -10.66 -0.10
CA PRO A 121 -15.00 -11.76 0.86
C PRO A 121 -14.53 -13.10 0.24
N TYR A 122 -13.63 -13.07 -0.75
CA TYR A 122 -13.09 -14.26 -1.42
C TYR A 122 -11.59 -14.06 -1.64
N GLU A 123 -10.85 -14.20 -0.54
CA GLU A 123 -9.38 -14.22 -0.46
C GLU A 123 -8.69 -15.36 -1.23
N LEU A 124 -9.33 -16.04 -2.18
CA LEU A 124 -8.79 -17.28 -2.78
C LEU A 124 -8.98 -17.35 -4.31
N LEU A 125 -8.53 -16.32 -5.02
CA LEU A 125 -8.36 -16.39 -6.47
C LEU A 125 -6.87 -16.20 -6.77
N GLY A 126 -6.15 -17.31 -6.99
CA GLY A 126 -4.73 -17.29 -7.30
C GLY A 126 -4.44 -16.38 -8.50
N GLY A 127 -3.60 -15.37 -8.26
CA GLY A 127 -3.21 -14.37 -9.25
C GLY A 127 -4.17 -13.17 -9.31
N GLY A 128 -3.66 -11.98 -8.95
CA GLY A 128 -4.31 -10.70 -9.24
C GLY A 128 -5.26 -10.15 -8.17
N VAL A 129 -5.27 -8.83 -8.03
CA VAL A 129 -6.30 -8.07 -7.30
C VAL A 129 -7.57 -8.12 -8.14
N TRP A 130 -8.67 -8.59 -7.58
CA TRP A 130 -9.98 -8.53 -8.24
C TRP A 130 -10.88 -7.55 -7.49
N ASP A 131 -10.93 -6.31 -7.95
CA ASP A 131 -11.92 -5.34 -7.48
C ASP A 131 -13.23 -5.61 -8.22
N ALA A 132 -13.98 -6.60 -7.71
CA ALA A 132 -15.29 -6.92 -8.25
C ALA A 132 -16.29 -5.86 -7.78
N LEU A 133 -16.52 -4.83 -8.58
CA LEU A 133 -17.75 -4.06 -8.46
C LEU A 133 -18.92 -4.98 -8.78
N TYR A 134 -19.64 -5.35 -7.73
CA TYR A 134 -20.81 -6.23 -7.76
C TYR A 134 -21.99 -5.53 -8.43
N SER A 135 -22.01 -5.55 -9.75
CA SER A 135 -23.16 -5.12 -10.55
C SER A 135 -24.19 -6.26 -10.64
N THR A 136 -25.39 -6.02 -10.10
CA THR A 136 -26.57 -6.87 -10.37
C THR A 136 -27.32 -6.30 -11.56
N TYR A 137 -27.56 -7.07 -12.61
CA TYR A 137 -28.01 -6.58 -13.94
C TYR A 137 -29.19 -5.62 -13.90
N GLY A 138 -28.99 -4.44 -14.50
CA GLY A 138 -30.05 -3.59 -15.05
C GLY A 138 -29.69 -3.19 -16.48
N PRO A 139 -30.64 -2.71 -17.30
CA PRO A 139 -30.40 -2.36 -18.71
C PRO A 139 -29.40 -1.20 -18.92
N TRP A 140 -29.06 -0.48 -17.85
CA TRP A 140 -28.08 0.60 -17.82
C TRP A 140 -27.37 0.58 -16.47
N GLN A 141 -26.06 0.41 -16.43
CA GLN A 141 -25.27 0.65 -15.21
C GLN A 141 -24.03 1.48 -15.50
N GLU A 142 -23.87 2.51 -14.68
CA GLU A 142 -22.71 3.39 -14.66
C GLU A 142 -21.78 2.90 -13.54
N THR A 143 -20.62 2.37 -13.92
CA THR A 143 -19.58 1.85 -13.02
C THR A 143 -18.34 2.69 -13.23
N SER A 144 -18.02 3.56 -12.29
CA SER A 144 -16.88 4.45 -12.39
C SER A 144 -15.77 4.01 -11.42
N PHE A 145 -14.54 4.27 -11.82
CA PHE A 145 -13.34 3.88 -11.10
C PHE A 145 -12.55 5.13 -10.72
N ALA A 146 -12.32 5.33 -9.43
CA ALA A 146 -11.39 6.33 -8.94
C ALA A 146 -9.98 5.73 -8.88
N MET A 147 -9.01 6.35 -9.53
CA MET A 147 -7.60 5.97 -9.52
C MET A 147 -6.82 6.90 -8.62
N LEU A 148 -5.79 6.37 -7.97
CA LEU A 148 -4.77 7.19 -7.33
C LEU A 148 -3.51 7.21 -8.19
N ALA A 149 -3.06 8.41 -8.54
CA ALA A 149 -1.86 8.61 -9.35
C ALA A 149 -0.59 8.11 -8.65
N ALA A 150 0.40 7.72 -9.43
CA ALA A 150 1.76 7.59 -8.93
C ALA A 150 2.29 8.96 -8.52
N GLY A 151 3.17 9.00 -7.52
CA GLY A 151 3.78 10.24 -7.07
C GLY A 151 5.28 10.15 -6.94
N ARG A 152 5.94 11.31 -7.04
CA ARG A 152 7.36 11.49 -6.72
C ARG A 152 7.49 12.14 -5.34
N TYR A 153 8.54 11.81 -4.62
CA TYR A 153 8.72 12.22 -3.23
C TYR A 153 9.09 13.70 -3.14
N VAL A 154 8.37 14.44 -2.31
CA VAL A 154 8.69 15.82 -1.97
C VAL A 154 9.20 15.83 -0.52
N PRO A 155 10.49 16.15 -0.31
CA PRO A 155 11.07 16.20 1.03
C PRO A 155 10.47 17.35 1.85
N VAL A 156 10.21 17.07 3.13
CA VAL A 156 9.77 18.07 4.11
C VAL A 156 10.60 17.91 5.37
N VAL A 157 11.08 19.01 5.94
CA VAL A 157 11.76 18.96 7.24
C VAL A 157 10.81 18.32 8.26
N PRO A 158 11.22 17.27 8.99
CA PRO A 158 10.33 16.55 9.89
C PRO A 158 9.60 17.48 10.87
N ARG A 159 8.28 17.34 10.94
CA ARG A 159 7.44 18.14 11.84
C ARG A 159 6.26 17.34 12.38
N ARG A 160 5.83 17.65 13.60
CA ARG A 160 4.65 17.04 14.21
C ARG A 160 3.37 17.55 13.58
N VAL A 161 2.48 16.62 13.21
CA VAL A 161 1.12 16.93 12.71
C VAL A 161 0.03 16.59 13.71
N VAL A 162 0.23 15.54 14.51
CA VAL A 162 -0.71 15.11 15.55
C VAL A 162 0.03 14.81 16.84
N ASP A 163 -0.57 15.21 17.95
CA ASP A 163 -0.16 14.81 19.30
C ASP A 163 -1.39 14.68 20.18
N THR A 164 -1.94 13.47 20.32
CA THR A 164 -3.19 13.27 21.08
C THR A 164 -3.05 13.59 22.56
N ARG A 165 -1.80 13.64 23.05
CA ARG A 165 -1.47 13.98 24.44
C ARG A 165 -1.80 15.43 24.78
N VAL A 166 -1.82 16.31 23.78
CA VAL A 166 -1.92 17.77 23.98
C VAL A 166 -2.91 18.46 23.04
N ASN A 167 -3.41 17.81 22.00
CA ASN A 167 -4.35 18.41 21.03
C ASN A 167 -5.82 18.45 21.50
N GLY A 168 -6.11 17.99 22.72
CA GLY A 168 -7.45 17.94 23.29
C GLY A 168 -8.29 16.71 22.90
N HIS A 169 -7.82 15.87 21.97
CA HIS A 169 -8.46 14.58 21.65
C HIS A 169 -8.33 13.60 22.83
N GLY A 170 -7.15 13.55 23.45
CA GLY A 170 -6.80 12.51 24.41
C GLY A 170 -6.52 11.16 23.72
N PRO A 171 -6.24 10.10 24.49
CA PRO A 171 -5.87 8.81 23.91
C PRO A 171 -6.98 8.28 23.00
N MET A 172 -6.59 7.71 21.87
CA MET A 172 -7.50 6.95 21.00
C MET A 172 -8.03 5.76 21.81
N GLN A 173 -9.35 5.61 21.87
CA GLN A 173 -10.08 4.57 22.58
C GLN A 173 -10.06 3.25 21.80
N ARG A 174 -10.51 2.17 22.45
CA ARG A 174 -10.69 0.86 21.82
C ARG A 174 -11.64 0.97 20.63
N ASN A 175 -11.27 0.36 19.50
CA ASN A 175 -12.01 0.39 18.25
C ASN A 175 -12.28 1.81 17.72
N GLU A 176 -11.41 2.76 18.03
CA GLU A 176 -11.57 4.13 17.56
C GLU A 176 -10.84 4.34 16.23
N TRP A 177 -11.54 4.97 15.30
CA TRP A 177 -10.98 5.54 14.09
C TRP A 177 -10.76 7.04 14.29
N TYR A 178 -9.51 7.48 14.22
CA TYR A 178 -9.17 8.90 14.33
C TYR A 178 -8.76 9.46 12.96
N LYS A 179 -9.66 10.23 12.36
CA LYS A 179 -9.43 10.99 11.13
C LYS A 179 -8.87 12.35 11.49
N PHE A 180 -7.79 12.77 10.84
CA PHE A 180 -7.22 14.09 11.02
C PHE A 180 -6.75 14.71 9.70
N PRO A 181 -6.91 16.03 9.54
CA PRO A 181 -6.46 16.73 8.35
C PRO A 181 -4.94 16.81 8.32
N MET A 182 -4.39 16.73 7.12
CA MET A 182 -3.00 17.03 6.86
C MET A 182 -2.82 18.54 6.68
N PRO A 183 -1.65 19.09 7.03
CA PRO A 183 -1.37 20.50 6.74
C PRO A 183 -1.45 20.75 5.23
N ALA A 184 -1.81 21.97 4.82
CA ALA A 184 -1.76 22.33 3.41
C ALA A 184 -0.33 22.16 2.87
N LEU A 185 -0.18 21.28 1.88
CA LEU A 185 1.06 21.03 1.16
C LEU A 185 0.93 21.50 -0.29
N PRO A 186 2.02 21.94 -0.94
CA PRO A 186 2.01 22.22 -2.37
C PRO A 186 1.60 21.00 -3.20
N GLY A 187 1.08 21.26 -4.41
CA GLY A 187 0.81 20.22 -5.40
C GLY A 187 -0.47 19.41 -5.14
N GLU A 188 -0.44 18.16 -5.58
CA GLU A 188 -1.49 17.15 -5.46
C GLU A 188 -0.94 15.92 -4.71
N PRO A 189 -0.92 15.94 -3.37
CA PRO A 189 -0.44 14.80 -2.59
C PRO A 189 -1.24 13.53 -2.89
N VAL A 190 -0.53 12.44 -3.16
CA VAL A 190 -1.11 11.10 -3.34
C VAL A 190 -0.84 10.18 -2.14
N ALA A 191 0.22 10.45 -1.38
CA ALA A 191 0.53 9.74 -0.13
C ALA A 191 1.39 10.58 0.81
N PHE A 192 1.35 10.28 2.11
CA PHE A 192 2.13 10.91 3.15
C PHE A 192 3.08 9.91 3.80
N VAL A 193 4.32 10.32 4.03
CA VAL A 193 5.32 9.53 4.76
C VAL A 193 5.32 10.02 6.20
N LEU A 194 4.80 9.20 7.10
CA LEU A 194 4.50 9.54 8.49
C LEU A 194 5.23 8.59 9.44
N ASN A 195 5.85 9.14 10.48
CA ASN A 195 6.27 8.35 11.62
C ASN A 195 5.18 8.37 12.68
N VAL A 196 4.59 7.22 12.98
CA VAL A 196 3.52 7.06 13.97
C VAL A 196 4.12 6.47 15.24
N THR A 197 4.00 7.18 16.35
CA THR A 197 4.44 6.74 17.66
C THR A 197 3.23 6.49 18.55
N ALA A 198 3.03 5.24 18.95
CA ALA A 198 2.09 4.89 20.01
C ALA A 198 2.77 5.08 21.37
N THR A 199 2.11 5.76 22.29
CA THR A 199 2.63 6.10 23.62
C THR A 199 1.51 6.03 24.66
N ARG A 200 1.88 5.91 25.94
CA ARG A 200 0.93 5.81 27.07
C ARG A 200 -0.16 4.73 26.90
N THR A 201 0.13 3.67 26.14
CA THR A 201 -0.75 2.51 25.98
C THR A 201 -1.04 1.85 27.32
N GLN A 202 -2.30 1.53 27.56
CA GLN A 202 -2.75 1.03 28.87
C GLN A 202 -2.76 -0.49 29.02
N CYS A 203 -2.63 -1.25 27.92
CA CYS A 203 -2.73 -2.69 27.90
C CYS A 203 -1.45 -3.38 27.44
N ALA A 204 -1.31 -4.67 27.75
CA ALA A 204 -0.11 -5.44 27.46
C ALA A 204 0.18 -5.60 25.95
N ALA A 205 -0.87 -5.55 25.11
CA ALA A 205 -0.76 -5.60 23.67
C ALA A 205 -1.91 -4.82 23.04
N ASP A 206 -1.57 -3.94 22.10
CA ASP A 206 -2.45 -3.20 21.23
C ASP A 206 -1.79 -3.07 19.85
N TYR A 207 -2.52 -2.60 18.87
CA TYR A 207 -1.92 -2.13 17.64
C TYR A 207 -2.63 -0.91 17.08
N ILE A 208 -1.84 -0.06 16.43
CA ILE A 208 -2.33 0.99 15.54
C ILE A 208 -2.27 0.44 14.13
N ALA A 209 -3.34 0.66 13.36
CA ALA A 209 -3.42 0.33 11.95
C ALA A 209 -3.74 1.59 11.14
N VAL A 210 -3.51 1.47 9.84
CA VAL A 210 -3.91 2.46 8.83
C VAL A 210 -5.04 1.86 8.03
N GLY A 211 -6.04 2.67 7.74
CA GLY A 211 -7.19 2.21 6.98
C GLY A 211 -8.14 3.35 6.68
N MET A 212 -9.27 2.99 6.09
CA MET A 212 -10.36 3.92 5.86
C MET A 212 -11.64 3.37 6.47
N ASN A 213 -12.32 4.21 7.24
CA ASN A 213 -13.69 4.00 7.67
C ASN A 213 -14.60 4.97 6.91
N ILE A 214 -15.11 4.49 5.78
CA ILE A 214 -16.00 5.24 4.90
C ILE A 214 -17.38 4.61 4.99
N VAL A 215 -18.37 5.38 5.47
CA VAL A 215 -19.81 5.06 5.44
C VAL A 215 -20.12 3.59 5.81
N GLY A 216 -19.61 3.13 6.96
CA GLY A 216 -19.89 1.79 7.50
C GLY A 216 -19.07 0.63 6.92
N TYR A 217 -18.02 0.92 6.15
CA TYR A 217 -17.03 -0.04 5.68
C TYR A 217 -15.67 0.26 6.32
N GLU A 218 -15.11 -0.74 7.00
CA GLU A 218 -13.79 -0.66 7.64
C GLU A 218 -12.79 -1.46 6.80
N THR A 219 -11.78 -0.78 6.25
CA THR A 219 -10.65 -1.42 5.54
C THR A 219 -9.35 -1.19 6.30
N GLY A 220 -8.37 -2.09 6.19
CA GLY A 220 -7.01 -1.88 6.72
C GLY A 220 -6.80 -2.13 8.22
N ALA A 221 -7.86 -2.41 9.00
CA ALA A 221 -7.74 -2.77 10.42
C ALA A 221 -6.94 -4.06 10.69
N GLU A 222 -6.58 -4.81 9.65
CA GLU A 222 -5.84 -6.07 9.73
C GLU A 222 -4.31 -5.91 9.58
N SER A 223 -3.82 -4.75 9.10
CA SER A 223 -2.39 -4.44 8.97
C SER A 223 -1.92 -3.58 10.14
N SER A 224 -1.23 -4.18 11.11
CA SER A 224 -0.68 -3.45 12.26
C SER A 224 0.58 -2.68 11.84
N ILE A 225 0.51 -1.35 11.79
CA ILE A 225 1.69 -0.51 11.55
C ILE A 225 2.51 -0.31 12.83
N VAL A 226 1.89 -0.34 14.01
CA VAL A 226 2.61 -0.21 15.29
C VAL A 226 2.05 -1.22 16.26
N ASN A 227 2.88 -2.11 16.80
CA ASN A 227 2.49 -3.00 17.89
C ASN A 227 2.77 -2.32 19.24
N ALA A 228 1.74 -1.69 19.79
CA ALA A 228 1.83 -0.89 20.99
C ALA A 228 1.67 -1.75 22.26
N ARG A 229 2.29 -1.32 23.37
CA ARG A 229 2.24 -2.05 24.64
C ARG A 229 2.48 -1.14 25.83
N ALA A 230 1.91 -1.51 26.97
CA ALA A 230 2.11 -0.80 28.22
C ALA A 230 3.59 -0.71 28.60
N GLY A 231 3.98 0.46 29.11
CA GLY A 231 5.36 0.75 29.46
C GLY A 231 6.27 0.99 28.25
N ALA A 232 5.74 1.00 27.02
CA ALA A 232 6.50 1.36 25.85
C ALA A 232 5.87 2.35 24.87
N ASP A 233 6.71 3.28 24.44
CA ASP A 233 6.59 4.10 23.26
C ASP A 233 7.22 3.31 22.13
N VAL A 234 6.44 3.10 21.07
CA VAL A 234 6.82 2.32 19.90
C VAL A 234 6.50 3.17 18.70
N ALA A 235 7.51 3.41 17.87
CA ALA A 235 7.37 4.18 16.64
C ALA A 235 7.64 3.30 15.43
N ASN A 236 6.93 3.58 14.35
CA ASN A 236 7.20 2.99 13.05
C ASN A 236 6.87 4.00 11.94
N LEU A 237 7.70 4.01 10.89
CA LEU A 237 7.38 4.74 9.67
C LEU A 237 6.25 4.04 8.91
N THR A 238 5.39 4.81 8.27
CA THR A 238 4.37 4.31 7.37
C THR A 238 4.15 5.30 6.24
N THR A 239 3.97 4.80 5.02
CA THR A 239 3.48 5.58 3.89
C THR A 239 1.99 5.33 3.76
N ILE A 240 1.18 6.37 3.92
CA ILE A 240 -0.29 6.29 3.90
C ILE A 240 -0.80 7.06 2.70
N ARG A 241 -1.64 6.46 1.86
CA ARG A 241 -2.26 7.20 0.76
C ARG A 241 -3.15 8.34 1.28
N VAL A 242 -3.34 9.36 0.45
CA VAL A 242 -4.26 10.45 0.76
C VAL A 242 -5.70 9.92 0.88
N GLY A 243 -6.40 10.47 1.87
CA GLY A 243 -7.84 10.32 2.05
C GLY A 243 -8.63 10.79 0.84
N THR A 244 -9.83 10.25 0.67
CA THR A 244 -10.64 10.59 -0.50
C THR A 244 -11.28 11.95 -0.33
N ARG A 245 -11.15 12.83 -1.33
CA ARG A 245 -11.69 14.20 -1.27
C ARG A 245 -13.22 14.30 -1.37
N TYR A 246 -13.89 13.16 -1.58
CA TYR A 246 -15.35 13.08 -1.59
C TYR A 246 -15.96 13.46 -0.24
N GLU A 247 -15.32 13.07 0.87
CA GLU A 247 -15.83 13.33 2.21
C GLU A 247 -15.35 14.68 2.79
N ASP A 248 -14.14 15.10 2.41
CA ASP A 248 -13.50 16.28 2.95
C ASP A 248 -12.63 16.91 1.85
N PRO A 249 -12.82 18.20 1.51
CA PRO A 249 -11.99 18.86 0.50
C PRO A 249 -10.52 19.00 0.91
N ALA A 250 -10.20 18.93 2.21
CA ALA A 250 -8.82 18.94 2.69
C ALA A 250 -8.19 17.54 2.55
N ASP A 251 -6.88 17.48 2.37
CA ASP A 251 -6.17 16.21 2.43
C ASP A 251 -6.16 15.69 3.87
N TRP A 252 -6.41 14.39 4.06
CA TRP A 252 -6.51 13.77 5.37
C TRP A 252 -5.94 12.36 5.37
N VAL A 253 -5.69 11.85 6.57
CA VAL A 253 -5.38 10.44 6.83
C VAL A 253 -6.19 9.96 8.04
N GLN A 254 -6.24 8.66 8.23
CA GLN A 254 -6.99 8.05 9.33
C GLN A 254 -6.22 6.88 9.93
N LEU A 255 -6.24 6.82 11.26
CA LEU A 255 -5.65 5.74 12.05
C LEU A 255 -6.74 4.98 12.80
N TYR A 256 -6.51 3.70 13.03
CA TYR A 256 -7.35 2.84 13.84
C TYR A 256 -6.60 2.36 15.07
N ASN A 257 -7.26 2.38 16.22
CA ASN A 257 -6.75 1.81 17.46
C ASN A 257 -7.61 0.61 17.91
N HIS A 258 -6.98 -0.52 18.16
CA HIS A 258 -7.68 -1.80 18.31
C HIS A 258 -8.17 -2.09 19.74
N ALA A 259 -7.31 -2.01 20.75
CA ALA A 259 -7.52 -2.70 22.02
C ALA A 259 -7.77 -1.79 23.22
N CYS A 260 -6.97 -0.74 23.44
CA CYS A 260 -7.09 0.04 24.67
C CYS A 260 -6.72 1.50 24.46
N PRO A 261 -7.05 2.39 25.42
CA PRO A 261 -6.66 3.79 25.30
C PRO A 261 -5.15 3.91 25.06
N THR A 262 -4.79 4.51 23.93
CA THR A 262 -3.42 4.69 23.45
C THR A 262 -3.29 6.09 22.88
N ASP A 263 -2.30 6.86 23.37
CA ASP A 263 -1.96 8.13 22.74
C ASP A 263 -1.15 7.88 21.46
N VAL A 264 -1.39 8.67 20.43
CA VAL A 264 -0.60 8.67 19.20
C VAL A 264 0.04 10.03 18.95
N VAL A 265 1.29 9.98 18.48
CA VAL A 265 2.04 11.12 17.99
C VAL A 265 2.40 10.83 16.55
N VAL A 266 2.11 11.76 15.65
CA VAL A 266 2.37 11.57 14.21
C VAL A 266 3.25 12.71 13.72
N ASP A 267 4.40 12.35 13.19
CA ASP A 267 5.38 13.27 12.61
C ASP A 267 5.44 13.06 11.08
N LEU A 268 5.31 14.13 10.30
CA LEU A 268 5.42 14.13 8.84
C LEU A 268 6.89 14.23 8.43
N GLN A 269 7.38 13.29 7.60
CA GLN A 269 8.75 13.28 7.06
C GLN A 269 8.81 13.68 5.56
N GLY A 270 7.68 13.58 4.85
CA GLY A 270 7.53 14.00 3.46
C GLY A 270 6.22 13.49 2.86
N TYR A 271 6.03 13.69 1.57
CA TYR A 271 4.84 13.24 0.85
C TYR A 271 5.17 12.89 -0.59
N TYR A 272 4.34 12.06 -1.21
CA TYR A 272 4.40 11.78 -2.64
C TYR A 272 3.38 12.64 -3.36
N ASP A 273 3.78 13.22 -4.47
CA ASP A 273 2.99 14.16 -5.25
C ASP A 273 2.96 13.77 -6.73
N SER A 274 1.80 13.85 -7.36
CA SER A 274 1.63 13.42 -8.76
C SER A 274 2.02 14.46 -9.82
N GLY A 275 2.30 15.71 -9.43
CA GLY A 275 2.55 16.81 -10.38
C GLY A 275 3.58 17.85 -9.93
N SER A 276 4.23 17.65 -8.79
CA SER A 276 5.16 18.64 -8.23
C SER A 276 6.45 18.74 -9.05
N PRO A 277 6.87 19.97 -9.44
CA PRO A 277 8.18 20.21 -10.03
C PRO A 277 9.35 19.83 -9.12
N SER A 278 9.11 19.73 -7.80
CA SER A 278 10.12 19.32 -6.81
C SER A 278 10.01 17.84 -6.42
N GLY A 279 9.28 17.03 -7.21
CA GLY A 279 9.11 15.62 -6.96
C GLY A 279 10.35 14.81 -7.34
N ALA A 280 10.98 14.18 -6.36
CA ALA A 280 12.15 13.34 -6.54
C ALA A 280 11.78 11.86 -6.73
N GLY A 281 12.42 11.18 -7.68
CA GLY A 281 12.22 9.76 -7.94
C GLY A 281 13.09 8.90 -7.03
N TYR A 282 12.62 7.70 -6.69
CA TYR A 282 13.34 6.79 -5.80
C TYR A 282 14.36 5.95 -6.55
N VAL A 283 15.58 5.84 -6.01
CA VAL A 283 16.66 5.00 -6.51
C VAL A 283 16.97 3.93 -5.46
N PRO A 284 16.53 2.67 -5.66
CA PRO A 284 16.83 1.59 -4.73
C PRO A 284 18.32 1.25 -4.78
N VAL A 285 18.91 0.93 -3.62
CA VAL A 285 20.29 0.41 -3.53
C VAL A 285 20.31 -0.89 -2.74
N THR A 286 21.42 -1.64 -2.84
CA THR A 286 21.67 -2.69 -1.85
C THR A 286 22.01 -2.02 -0.52
N PRO A 287 21.36 -2.39 0.60
CA PRO A 287 21.59 -1.72 1.87
C PRO A 287 23.08 -1.58 2.26
N GLU A 288 23.51 -0.35 2.54
CA GLU A 288 24.90 0.00 2.86
C GLU A 288 25.00 0.61 4.26
N ARG A 289 25.89 0.10 5.11
CA ARG A 289 26.16 0.70 6.41
C ARG A 289 27.13 1.86 6.29
N VAL A 290 26.65 3.07 6.52
CA VAL A 290 27.45 4.31 6.45
C VAL A 290 27.95 4.77 7.82
N LEU A 291 27.33 4.31 8.91
CA LEU A 291 27.77 4.61 10.27
C LEU A 291 27.52 3.44 11.22
N ASP A 292 28.52 3.10 12.02
CA ASP A 292 28.40 2.21 13.18
C ASP A 292 29.11 2.83 14.38
N SER A 293 28.34 3.47 15.26
CA SER A 293 28.94 4.22 16.36
C SER A 293 29.64 3.32 17.39
N ARG A 294 29.43 2.00 17.30
CA ARG A 294 30.02 1.03 18.22
C ARG A 294 31.50 0.81 17.98
N THR A 295 31.91 1.00 16.73
CA THR A 295 33.28 0.78 16.25
C THR A 295 33.96 2.09 15.86
N ASP A 296 33.19 3.11 15.47
CA ASP A 296 33.72 4.41 15.07
C ASP A 296 32.94 5.57 15.70
N GLY A 297 33.57 6.69 16.02
CA GLY A 297 32.90 7.89 16.59
C GLY A 297 32.29 7.76 18.00
N GLY A 298 32.09 6.55 18.56
CA GLY A 298 31.56 6.33 19.91
C GLY A 298 30.07 6.64 20.08
N PRO A 299 29.44 6.33 21.21
CA PRO A 299 28.00 6.57 21.40
C PRO A 299 27.65 8.06 21.52
N LEU A 300 26.39 8.41 21.23
CA LEU A 300 25.84 9.76 21.42
C LEU A 300 25.38 9.92 22.88
N ASP A 301 25.75 11.03 23.50
CA ASP A 301 25.28 11.45 24.83
C ASP A 301 23.90 12.13 24.80
N ALA A 302 23.37 12.45 25.97
CA ALA A 302 22.06 13.06 26.12
C ALA A 302 22.08 14.49 25.56
N GLY A 303 21.14 14.79 24.67
CA GLY A 303 21.08 16.08 23.99
C GLY A 303 22.11 16.24 22.85
N GLU A 304 22.95 15.24 22.58
CA GLU A 304 23.92 15.28 21.49
C GLU A 304 23.22 15.09 20.14
N ALA A 305 23.70 15.83 19.14
CA ALA A 305 23.40 15.59 17.74
C ALA A 305 24.71 15.28 17.00
N ARG A 306 24.69 14.24 16.17
CA ARG A 306 25.81 13.82 15.34
C ARG A 306 25.50 14.09 13.87
N ARG A 307 26.38 14.85 13.22
CA ARG A 307 26.38 14.98 11.76
C ARG A 307 26.84 13.67 11.13
N VAL A 308 26.15 13.24 10.08
CA VAL A 308 26.51 12.13 9.20
C VAL A 308 26.67 12.69 7.80
N ASP A 309 27.89 12.70 7.31
CA ASP A 309 28.23 13.22 5.99
C ASP A 309 28.10 12.13 4.94
N LEU A 310 26.91 12.01 4.35
CA LEU A 310 26.60 10.90 3.46
C LEU A 310 27.33 10.97 2.12
N ALA A 311 27.70 12.18 1.68
CA ALA A 311 28.49 12.37 0.46
C ALA A 311 29.91 11.81 0.60
N GLU A 312 30.45 11.78 1.82
CA GLU A 312 31.74 11.17 2.12
C GLU A 312 31.65 9.68 2.48
N LEU A 313 30.56 9.28 3.14
CA LEU A 313 30.43 7.94 3.76
C LEU A 313 29.76 6.90 2.87
N ALA A 314 28.85 7.29 1.98
CA ALA A 314 28.14 6.36 1.10
C ALA A 314 28.90 6.17 -0.22
N THR A 315 28.95 4.93 -0.71
CA THR A 315 29.71 4.61 -1.91
C THR A 315 29.05 5.16 -3.19
N ASP A 316 27.71 5.11 -3.26
CA ASP A 316 26.95 5.37 -4.48
C ASP A 316 25.86 6.46 -4.28
N MET A 317 26.18 7.54 -3.57
CA MET A 317 25.26 8.68 -3.43
C MET A 317 25.11 9.43 -4.77
N PRO A 318 23.89 9.58 -5.33
CA PRO A 318 23.66 10.39 -6.51
C PRO A 318 23.93 11.88 -6.26
N ALA A 319 24.49 12.57 -7.26
CA ALA A 319 24.89 13.98 -7.14
C ALA A 319 23.70 14.95 -6.93
N ASP A 320 22.51 14.58 -7.40
CA ASP A 320 21.25 15.33 -7.29
C ASP A 320 20.28 14.70 -6.26
N ALA A 321 20.82 13.94 -5.29
CA ALA A 321 20.00 13.41 -4.20
C ALA A 321 19.52 14.53 -3.27
N VAL A 322 18.22 14.54 -2.96
CA VAL A 322 17.57 15.52 -2.08
C VAL A 322 16.99 14.91 -0.81
N ALA A 323 16.86 13.59 -0.77
CA ALA A 323 16.49 12.84 0.44
C ALA A 323 17.10 11.44 0.41
N VAL A 324 17.17 10.82 1.59
CA VAL A 324 17.69 9.46 1.78
C VAL A 324 16.71 8.62 2.59
N ALA A 325 16.50 7.37 2.18
CA ALA A 325 15.84 6.36 2.99
C ALA A 325 16.90 5.62 3.82
N VAL A 326 16.82 5.69 5.16
CA VAL A 326 17.78 5.06 6.07
C VAL A 326 17.08 4.15 7.08
N ASN A 327 17.66 2.98 7.33
CA ASN A 327 17.39 2.25 8.56
C ASN A 327 18.25 2.85 9.69
N LEU A 328 17.62 3.43 10.71
CA LEU A 328 18.31 3.90 11.90
C LEU A 328 18.11 2.90 13.02
N THR A 329 19.20 2.44 13.64
CA THR A 329 19.15 1.52 14.79
C THR A 329 19.79 2.17 16.02
N ALA A 330 19.06 2.21 17.13
CA ALA A 330 19.61 2.48 18.45
C ALA A 330 20.00 1.17 19.15
N THR A 331 21.20 1.13 19.73
CA THR A 331 21.69 -0.02 20.51
C THR A 331 22.49 0.45 21.72
N ARG A 332 22.68 -0.44 22.70
CA ARG A 332 23.40 -0.16 23.96
C ARG A 332 22.89 1.09 24.70
N THR A 333 21.62 1.44 24.52
CA THR A 333 20.99 2.59 25.18
C THR A 333 21.04 2.46 26.70
N THR A 334 21.35 3.54 27.42
CA THR A 334 21.44 3.54 28.89
C THR A 334 20.19 4.09 29.58
N ALA A 335 19.44 4.98 28.92
CA ALA A 335 18.20 5.54 29.46
C ALA A 335 17.06 4.52 29.48
N ALA A 336 16.17 4.62 30.47
CA ALA A 336 14.93 3.85 30.48
C ALA A 336 14.05 4.17 29.26
N THR A 337 14.03 5.44 28.86
CA THR A 337 13.35 5.97 27.68
C THR A 337 14.21 7.09 27.07
N SER A 338 14.39 7.05 25.75
CA SER A 338 14.94 8.11 24.91
C SER A 338 14.20 8.05 23.56
N TYR A 339 14.48 9.00 22.68
CA TYR A 339 14.17 8.88 21.27
C TYR A 339 15.35 9.38 20.44
N LEU A 340 15.42 8.86 19.21
CA LEU A 340 16.28 9.41 18.19
C LEU A 340 15.46 10.24 17.21
N SER A 341 16.02 11.36 16.78
CA SER A 341 15.51 12.15 15.66
C SER A 341 16.54 12.14 14.53
N ALA A 342 16.09 12.20 13.27
CA ALA A 342 16.96 12.36 12.11
C ALA A 342 16.40 13.46 11.21
N TYR A 343 17.23 14.42 10.82
CA TYR A 343 16.80 15.62 10.10
C TYR A 343 17.97 16.22 9.29
N PRO A 344 17.71 17.05 8.26
CA PRO A 344 18.77 17.73 7.51
C PRO A 344 19.64 18.58 8.44
N THR A 345 20.96 18.56 8.24
CA THR A 345 21.90 19.31 9.10
C THR A 345 21.54 20.80 9.19
N GLY A 346 21.64 21.36 10.39
CA GLY A 346 21.25 22.75 10.68
C GLY A 346 19.78 22.96 11.05
N PHE A 347 18.89 21.99 10.83
CA PHE A 347 17.44 22.14 11.11
C PHE A 347 17.03 21.66 12.51
N THR A 348 17.64 22.25 13.55
CA THR A 348 17.48 21.81 14.95
C THR A 348 16.05 21.84 15.52
N ALA A 349 15.11 22.58 14.90
CA ALA A 349 13.70 22.54 15.28
C ALA A 349 13.08 21.13 15.14
N ALA A 350 13.60 20.32 14.21
CA ALA A 350 13.15 18.96 13.97
C ALA A 350 13.52 17.97 15.09
N ARG A 351 14.39 18.35 16.05
CA ARG A 351 14.71 17.55 17.24
C ARG A 351 13.47 17.20 18.08
N SER A 352 12.38 17.92 17.92
CA SER A 352 11.10 17.63 18.58
C SER A 352 10.36 16.41 18.01
N THR A 353 10.77 15.90 16.85
CA THR A 353 10.21 14.71 16.20
C THR A 353 11.01 13.46 16.55
N SER A 354 10.35 12.31 16.60
CA SER A 354 11.02 11.02 16.79
C SER A 354 11.03 10.23 15.50
N VAL A 355 12.15 9.57 15.21
CA VAL A 355 12.23 8.43 14.29
C VAL A 355 11.94 7.16 15.07
N LEU A 356 12.66 6.90 16.17
CA LEU A 356 12.46 5.71 17.00
C LEU A 356 12.56 6.05 18.49
N ASN A 357 12.02 5.18 19.34
CA ASN A 357 12.09 5.32 20.80
C ASN A 357 13.08 4.30 21.39
N ALA A 358 14.29 4.78 21.70
CA ALA A 358 15.37 3.98 22.24
C ALA A 358 15.17 3.67 23.73
N ARG A 359 15.51 2.45 24.14
CA ARG A 359 15.23 1.92 25.49
C ARG A 359 16.36 1.02 25.96
N ARG A 360 16.72 1.15 27.23
CA ARG A 360 17.77 0.32 27.85
C ARG A 360 17.52 -1.18 27.67
N GLY A 361 18.55 -1.88 27.20
CA GLY A 361 18.53 -3.33 26.99
C GLY A 361 17.69 -3.77 25.80
N GLN A 362 17.44 -2.87 24.84
CA GLN A 362 16.75 -3.16 23.59
C GLN A 362 17.54 -2.57 22.42
N ASP A 363 17.66 -3.34 21.36
CA ASP A 363 18.03 -2.81 20.05
C ASP A 363 16.72 -2.46 19.33
N VAL A 364 16.62 -1.23 18.84
CA VAL A 364 15.41 -0.70 18.20
C VAL A 364 15.81 -0.08 16.88
N ALA A 365 15.23 -0.58 15.78
CA ALA A 365 15.38 0.00 14.45
C ALA A 365 14.08 0.63 13.97
N ASN A 366 14.19 1.69 13.18
CA ASN A 366 13.09 2.18 12.35
C ASN A 366 13.62 2.71 11.00
N LEU A 367 12.82 2.58 9.95
CA LEU A 367 13.06 3.29 8.69
C LEU A 367 12.78 4.78 8.91
N ALA A 368 13.55 5.64 8.26
CA ALA A 368 13.28 7.06 8.14
C ALA A 368 13.55 7.51 6.70
N VAL A 369 12.76 8.46 6.22
CA VAL A 369 13.11 9.21 5.00
C VAL A 369 13.49 10.62 5.42
N VAL A 370 14.75 10.98 5.21
CA VAL A 370 15.34 12.21 5.76
C VAL A 370 15.73 13.11 4.60
N PRO A 371 15.22 14.36 4.54
CA PRO A 371 15.75 15.36 3.62
C PRO A 371 17.25 15.58 3.86
N LEU A 372 17.99 15.81 2.79
CA LEU A 372 19.41 16.13 2.86
C LEU A 372 19.60 17.64 3.01
N ALA A 373 20.65 18.05 3.74
CA ALA A 373 21.16 19.41 3.61
C ALA A 373 21.82 19.62 2.24
N GLU A 374 22.13 20.87 1.87
CA GLU A 374 22.74 21.20 0.56
C GLU A 374 24.08 20.49 0.32
N ASP A 375 24.80 20.13 1.39
CA ASP A 375 26.06 19.39 1.35
C ASP A 375 25.88 17.87 1.48
N GLY A 376 24.65 17.36 1.41
CA GLY A 376 24.34 15.94 1.47
C GLY A 376 24.30 15.35 2.88
N SER A 377 24.42 16.17 3.95
CA SER A 377 24.49 15.63 5.30
C SER A 377 23.15 15.61 6.03
N ILE A 378 23.06 14.73 7.03
CA ILE A 378 21.98 14.68 8.01
C ILE A 378 22.53 14.79 9.44
N GLU A 379 21.66 15.11 10.40
CA GLU A 379 21.96 15.03 11.83
C GLU A 379 21.09 13.97 12.51
N ILE A 380 21.69 13.21 13.43
CA ILE A 380 21.02 12.27 14.31
C ILE A 380 21.11 12.79 15.74
N TYR A 381 19.97 13.07 16.36
CA TYR A 381 19.86 13.58 17.73
C TYR A 381 19.43 12.49 18.70
N ASN A 382 20.03 12.45 19.89
CA ASN A 382 19.62 11.60 21.01
C ASN A 382 19.09 12.45 22.17
N ASP A 383 17.88 12.15 22.63
CA ASP A 383 17.22 12.92 23.69
C ASP A 383 17.81 12.68 25.08
N ALA A 384 17.90 11.42 25.50
CA ALA A 384 18.24 11.05 26.87
C ALA A 384 19.21 9.87 26.96
N GLY A 385 20.00 9.88 28.05
CA GLY A 385 21.04 8.88 28.29
C GLY A 385 22.07 8.83 27.18
N ARG A 386 22.73 7.69 27.05
CA ARG A 386 23.75 7.43 26.04
C ARG A 386 23.28 6.29 25.15
N THR A 387 23.50 6.38 23.84
CA THR A 387 23.12 5.32 22.90
C THR A 387 24.10 5.23 21.75
N ASP A 388 24.35 4.03 21.28
CA ASP A 388 24.97 3.83 19.99
C ASP A 388 23.93 3.90 18.88
N VAL A 389 24.38 4.36 17.72
CA VAL A 389 23.59 4.50 16.50
C VAL A 389 24.26 3.75 15.36
N VAL A 390 23.45 3.05 14.59
CA VAL A 390 23.84 2.41 13.33
C VAL A 390 22.94 2.95 12.24
N VAL A 391 23.52 3.33 11.11
CA VAL A 391 22.81 3.91 9.97
C VAL A 391 23.10 3.07 8.74
N ASP A 392 22.05 2.46 8.20
CA ASP A 392 22.11 1.74 6.93
C ASP A 392 21.29 2.50 5.87
N VAL A 393 21.89 2.91 4.76
CA VAL A 393 21.21 3.52 3.61
C VAL A 393 20.46 2.43 2.84
N GLN A 394 19.18 2.66 2.53
CA GLN A 394 18.32 1.76 1.73
C GLN A 394 18.02 2.30 0.33
N GLY A 395 18.17 3.61 0.11
CA GLY A 395 17.98 4.22 -1.21
C GLY A 395 17.97 5.75 -1.15
N TRP A 396 17.92 6.35 -2.32
CA TRP A 396 18.00 7.80 -2.51
C TRP A 396 16.75 8.33 -3.20
N TYR A 397 16.46 9.61 -3.01
CA TYR A 397 15.48 10.33 -3.82
C TYR A 397 16.20 11.42 -4.60
N THR A 398 16.10 11.37 -5.93
CA THR A 398 16.86 12.21 -6.87
C THR A 398 15.95 13.11 -7.69
N GLU A 399 16.38 14.34 -7.98
CA GLU A 399 15.58 15.30 -8.76
C GLU A 399 15.37 14.85 -10.21
N SER A 400 16.41 14.37 -10.88
CA SER A 400 16.41 14.15 -12.34
C SER A 400 16.16 12.69 -12.77
N GLY A 401 15.96 11.77 -11.83
CA GLY A 401 15.79 10.34 -12.12
C GLY A 401 15.11 9.55 -11.00
N GLY A 402 15.16 8.22 -11.09
CA GLY A 402 14.50 7.30 -10.16
C GLY A 402 13.06 6.99 -10.53
N VAL A 403 12.48 6.01 -9.85
CA VAL A 403 11.14 5.48 -10.09
C VAL A 403 10.08 6.17 -9.24
N SER A 404 8.84 6.18 -9.72
CA SER A 404 7.68 6.74 -9.03
C SER A 404 7.07 5.76 -8.02
N PHE A 405 6.46 6.29 -6.96
CA PHE A 405 5.74 5.50 -5.97
C PHE A 405 4.27 5.35 -6.32
N TYR A 406 3.79 4.11 -6.33
CA TYR A 406 2.39 3.75 -6.54
C TYR A 406 1.78 3.37 -5.18
N PRO A 407 1.04 4.30 -4.54
CA PRO A 407 0.46 4.06 -3.21
C PRO A 407 -0.66 3.03 -3.25
N LEU A 408 -0.71 2.14 -2.26
CA LEU A 408 -1.77 1.15 -2.08
C LEU A 408 -2.49 1.38 -0.74
N ASP A 409 -3.74 0.90 -0.65
CA ASP A 409 -4.28 0.54 0.66
C ASP A 409 -3.41 -0.56 1.25
N HIS A 410 -3.04 -0.41 2.52
CA HIS A 410 -2.18 -1.38 3.20
C HIS A 410 -2.81 -2.76 3.12
N ARG A 411 -2.04 -3.73 2.63
CA ARG A 411 -2.56 -5.06 2.37
C ARG A 411 -1.54 -6.15 2.63
N ARG A 412 -1.98 -7.23 3.25
CA ARG A 412 -1.12 -8.35 3.62
C ARG A 412 -0.64 -9.12 2.39
N LEU A 413 0.68 -9.16 2.20
CA LEU A 413 1.35 -10.00 1.20
C LEU A 413 1.60 -11.42 1.72
N THR A 414 1.96 -11.57 3.00
CA THR A 414 2.11 -12.90 3.63
C THR A 414 1.68 -12.90 5.09
N THR A 415 1.08 -14.01 5.53
CA THR A 415 0.71 -14.31 6.92
C THR A 415 1.80 -15.10 7.66
N GLY A 416 2.98 -15.21 7.05
CA GLY A 416 4.17 -15.84 7.62
C GLY A 416 4.13 -17.36 7.56
N ASP A 417 4.38 -17.89 6.36
CA ASP A 417 4.44 -19.30 5.91
C ASP A 417 5.22 -20.27 6.82
N GLY A 418 4.75 -20.44 8.06
CA GLY A 418 5.48 -21.06 9.15
C GLY A 418 6.58 -20.17 9.76
N LEU A 419 7.21 -20.68 10.81
CA LEU A 419 8.36 -20.06 11.45
C LEU A 419 9.59 -20.11 10.53
N LEU A 420 10.31 -19.00 10.43
CA LEU A 420 11.62 -18.91 9.80
C LEU A 420 12.68 -19.15 10.87
N GLY A 421 13.48 -20.22 10.72
CA GLY A 421 14.52 -20.60 11.68
C GLY A 421 15.80 -19.76 11.62
N ALA A 422 16.73 -20.02 12.52
CA ALA A 422 18.00 -19.30 12.62
C ALA A 422 18.87 -19.54 11.40
N GLY A 423 19.48 -18.49 10.87
CA GLY A 423 20.30 -18.54 9.66
C GLY A 423 19.53 -18.92 8.39
N LYS A 424 18.19 -18.91 8.42
CA LYS A 424 17.35 -19.31 7.28
C LYS A 424 16.85 -18.10 6.52
N GLU A 425 16.59 -18.35 5.25
CA GLU A 425 16.08 -17.38 4.29
C GLU A 425 14.73 -17.84 3.75
N ARG A 426 13.88 -16.87 3.41
CA ARG A 426 12.59 -17.07 2.77
C ARG A 426 12.47 -16.11 1.60
N LEU A 427 12.30 -16.65 0.40
CA LEU A 427 11.87 -15.86 -0.75
C LEU A 427 10.41 -15.47 -0.55
N VAL A 428 10.14 -14.18 -0.64
CA VAL A 428 8.79 -13.60 -0.66
C VAL A 428 8.53 -13.18 -2.10
N GLY A 429 7.54 -13.82 -2.72
CA GLY A 429 7.18 -13.57 -4.10
C GLY A 429 6.50 -12.21 -4.27
N ALA A 430 6.87 -11.46 -5.32
CA ALA A 430 6.20 -10.21 -5.68
C ALA A 430 4.72 -10.39 -6.08
N PRO A 431 4.30 -11.51 -6.72
CA PRO A 431 2.88 -11.83 -6.91
C PRO A 431 2.42 -12.93 -5.94
N GLY A 432 1.36 -12.63 -5.18
CA GLY A 432 0.68 -13.61 -4.35
C GLY A 432 -0.28 -12.96 -3.37
N ARG A 433 -1.47 -13.53 -3.18
CA ARG A 433 -2.48 -13.10 -2.18
C ARG A 433 -3.23 -11.79 -2.46
N GLY A 434 -3.48 -11.50 -3.73
CA GLY A 434 -4.40 -10.43 -4.11
C GLY A 434 -3.78 -9.04 -4.13
N ILE A 435 -2.46 -8.94 -4.33
CA ILE A 435 -1.73 -7.74 -4.77
C ILE A 435 -1.00 -8.11 -6.07
N GLU A 436 -1.22 -7.36 -7.15
CA GLU A 436 -0.48 -7.52 -8.41
C GLU A 436 0.62 -6.45 -8.46
N ILE A 437 1.86 -6.88 -8.25
CA ILE A 437 3.03 -6.02 -8.40
C ILE A 437 3.50 -6.12 -9.86
N PRO A 438 3.63 -5.00 -10.59
CA PRO A 438 4.15 -5.01 -11.96
C PRO A 438 5.53 -5.67 -12.07
N ALA A 439 5.79 -6.35 -13.19
CA ALA A 439 7.05 -7.09 -13.38
C ALA A 439 8.30 -6.17 -13.45
N ASP A 440 8.10 -4.89 -13.75
CA ASP A 440 9.13 -3.83 -13.79
C ASP A 440 9.19 -3.02 -12.49
N ALA A 441 8.42 -3.39 -11.45
CA ALA A 441 8.59 -2.81 -10.13
C ALA A 441 10.00 -3.09 -9.60
N GLN A 442 10.64 -2.05 -9.08
CA GLN A 442 12.04 -2.09 -8.64
C GLN A 442 12.15 -2.21 -7.12
N ALA A 443 11.12 -1.82 -6.36
CA ALA A 443 11.10 -1.94 -4.90
C ALA A 443 9.66 -1.98 -4.36
N LEU A 444 9.52 -2.48 -3.12
CA LEU A 444 8.28 -2.41 -2.34
C LEU A 444 8.49 -1.55 -1.09
N ALA A 445 7.50 -0.73 -0.74
CA ALA A 445 7.37 -0.19 0.60
C ALA A 445 6.52 -1.17 1.42
N VAL A 446 7.10 -1.76 2.45
CA VAL A 446 6.46 -2.82 3.24
C VAL A 446 6.54 -2.53 4.72
N ASN A 447 5.57 -3.03 5.48
CA ASN A 447 5.63 -3.15 6.91
C ASN A 447 5.87 -4.62 7.29
N LEU A 448 6.99 -4.89 7.94
CA LEU A 448 7.35 -6.22 8.44
C LEU A 448 6.92 -6.34 9.90
N THR A 449 6.07 -7.31 10.21
CA THR A 449 5.67 -7.62 11.59
C THR A 449 6.23 -8.98 12.00
N SER A 450 7.01 -9.01 13.07
CA SER A 450 7.47 -10.23 13.70
C SER A 450 6.52 -10.68 14.81
N THR A 451 6.23 -11.98 14.84
CA THR A 451 5.44 -12.62 15.89
C THR A 451 6.08 -13.95 16.27
N ALA A 452 5.75 -14.46 17.46
CA ALA A 452 6.22 -15.77 17.94
C ALA A 452 7.76 -15.97 17.89
N GLY A 453 8.52 -14.90 18.11
CA GLY A 453 9.98 -14.95 18.23
C GLY A 453 10.41 -15.84 19.40
N THR A 454 11.47 -16.63 19.23
CA THR A 454 11.98 -17.53 20.28
C THR A 454 13.35 -17.15 20.84
N ALA A 455 14.11 -16.28 20.17
CA ALA A 455 15.40 -15.79 20.66
C ALA A 455 15.25 -14.54 21.54
N PRO A 456 16.07 -14.38 22.59
CA PRO A 456 16.11 -13.15 23.39
C PRO A 456 16.36 -11.88 22.55
N THR A 457 17.18 -12.02 21.50
CA THR A 457 17.49 -11.01 20.48
C THR A 457 17.72 -11.71 19.15
N SER A 458 17.16 -11.17 18.08
CA SER A 458 17.46 -11.53 16.68
C SER A 458 17.21 -10.31 15.80
N TYR A 459 17.54 -10.40 14.52
CA TYR A 459 17.14 -9.42 13.52
C TYR A 459 16.73 -10.09 12.22
N VAL A 460 15.94 -9.36 11.44
CA VAL A 460 15.54 -9.71 10.09
C VAL A 460 16.20 -8.75 9.11
N THR A 461 16.74 -9.31 8.03
CA THR A 461 17.23 -8.55 6.87
C THR A 461 16.33 -8.84 5.69
N ALA A 462 15.83 -7.78 5.05
CA ALA A 462 15.10 -7.84 3.80
C ALA A 462 15.99 -7.32 2.67
N TYR A 463 16.13 -8.07 1.57
CA TYR A 463 17.02 -7.70 0.48
C TYR A 463 16.57 -8.29 -0.87
N PRO A 464 17.00 -7.73 -2.02
CA PRO A 464 16.59 -8.23 -3.34
C PRO A 464 16.97 -9.69 -3.56
N ALA A 465 16.07 -10.47 -4.17
CA ALA A 465 16.40 -11.85 -4.52
C ALA A 465 17.57 -11.92 -5.50
N GLY A 466 18.51 -12.84 -5.28
CA GLY A 466 19.72 -12.97 -6.09
C GLY A 466 20.87 -12.02 -5.74
N ALA A 467 20.65 -11.05 -4.84
CA ALA A 467 21.73 -10.25 -4.28
C ALA A 467 22.44 -10.99 -3.13
N SER A 468 23.68 -10.60 -2.82
CA SER A 468 24.35 -11.05 -1.59
C SER A 468 23.70 -10.38 -0.39
N ARG A 469 23.42 -11.15 0.67
CA ARG A 469 22.82 -10.64 1.90
C ARG A 469 23.66 -9.49 2.49
N PRO A 470 23.11 -8.27 2.61
CA PRO A 470 23.79 -7.16 3.27
C PRO A 470 23.82 -7.34 4.79
N PHE A 471 24.70 -6.63 5.48
CA PHE A 471 24.69 -6.56 6.93
C PHE A 471 23.79 -5.41 7.40
N ALA A 472 22.48 -5.56 7.23
CA ALA A 472 21.46 -4.59 7.63
C ALA A 472 20.37 -5.25 8.51
N SER A 473 19.77 -4.50 9.43
CA SER A 473 18.73 -5.01 10.33
C SER A 473 17.40 -4.26 10.17
N ASN A 474 16.58 -4.67 9.20
CA ASN A 474 15.27 -4.06 8.94
C ASN A 474 14.27 -4.28 10.09
N LEU A 475 14.39 -5.33 10.91
CA LEU A 475 13.51 -5.52 12.07
C LEU A 475 14.24 -6.28 13.17
N ASN A 476 14.39 -5.69 14.35
CA ASN A 476 14.97 -6.37 15.51
C ASN A 476 13.88 -7.16 16.24
N THR A 477 13.96 -8.49 16.21
CA THR A 477 12.92 -9.37 16.77
C THR A 477 13.29 -9.83 18.18
N ARG A 478 12.27 -10.12 18.99
CA ARG A 478 12.46 -10.48 20.40
C ARG A 478 11.46 -11.53 20.86
N GLN A 479 11.90 -12.38 21.78
CA GLN A 479 11.05 -13.39 22.37
C GLN A 479 9.83 -12.77 23.07
N GLY A 480 8.64 -13.27 22.72
CA GLY A 480 7.38 -12.95 23.39
C GLY A 480 6.86 -11.53 23.14
N ILE A 481 7.40 -10.81 22.15
CA ILE A 481 6.99 -9.45 21.82
C ILE A 481 6.79 -9.37 20.31
N ASP A 482 5.61 -8.91 19.91
CA ASP A 482 5.33 -8.59 18.52
C ASP A 482 5.89 -7.19 18.20
N LEU A 483 6.60 -7.07 17.09
CA LEU A 483 7.28 -5.85 16.67
C LEU A 483 7.08 -5.64 15.18
N ALA A 484 6.74 -4.41 14.79
CA ALA A 484 6.62 -3.99 13.41
C ALA A 484 7.72 -2.97 13.07
N ASN A 485 8.25 -3.06 11.87
CA ASN A 485 9.08 -2.02 11.28
C ASN A 485 8.86 -1.94 9.78
N SER A 486 8.83 -0.72 9.24
CA SER A 486 8.75 -0.45 7.82
C SER A 486 10.11 -0.63 7.14
N ALA A 487 10.08 -1.02 5.88
CA ALA A 487 11.26 -1.19 5.05
C ALA A 487 10.93 -0.81 3.60
N VAL A 488 11.92 -0.29 2.87
CA VAL A 488 11.87 -0.24 1.42
C VAL A 488 12.82 -1.30 0.90
N VAL A 489 12.29 -2.29 0.20
CA VAL A 489 13.04 -3.47 -0.22
C VAL A 489 13.08 -3.53 -1.73
N GLY A 490 14.29 -3.48 -2.29
CA GLY A 490 14.49 -3.68 -3.72
C GLY A 490 14.04 -5.08 -4.16
N LEU A 491 13.57 -5.19 -5.39
CA LEU A 491 13.10 -6.44 -5.99
C LEU A 491 14.16 -7.02 -6.92
N GLY A 492 14.37 -8.33 -6.81
CA GLY A 492 15.18 -9.12 -7.75
C GLY A 492 14.31 -10.15 -8.48
N PRO A 493 14.92 -11.10 -9.22
CA PRO A 493 14.17 -12.15 -9.90
C PRO A 493 13.25 -12.92 -8.94
N GLY A 494 11.95 -12.79 -9.13
CA GLY A 494 10.93 -13.47 -8.33
C GLY A 494 10.52 -12.77 -7.03
N GLY A 495 11.15 -11.66 -6.62
CA GLY A 495 10.77 -10.90 -5.42
C GLY A 495 11.96 -10.49 -4.54
N HIS A 496 11.79 -10.57 -3.22
CA HIS A 496 12.82 -10.29 -2.21
C HIS A 496 12.99 -11.42 -1.21
N VAL A 497 14.06 -11.40 -0.44
CA VAL A 497 14.40 -12.41 0.55
C VAL A 497 14.34 -11.82 1.95
N LEU A 498 13.73 -12.57 2.88
CA LEU A 498 13.79 -12.33 4.32
C LEU A 498 14.75 -13.32 4.95
N TYR A 499 15.78 -12.83 5.65
CA TYR A 499 16.71 -13.61 6.45
C TYR A 499 16.39 -13.44 7.95
N ASN A 500 16.45 -14.50 8.75
CA ASN A 500 16.38 -14.43 10.21
C ASN A 500 17.71 -14.87 10.84
N ASP A 501 18.23 -14.06 11.76
CA ASP A 501 19.54 -14.31 12.38
C ASP A 501 19.53 -15.44 13.42
N ALA A 502 18.73 -15.29 14.47
CA ALA A 502 18.70 -16.20 15.61
C ALA A 502 17.28 -16.66 15.96
N GLY A 503 17.19 -17.79 16.66
CA GLY A 503 15.92 -18.41 17.06
C GLY A 503 15.02 -18.72 15.88
N SER A 504 13.72 -18.65 16.10
CA SER A 504 12.69 -18.81 15.08
C SER A 504 11.65 -17.71 15.22
N VAL A 505 11.14 -17.20 14.10
CA VAL A 505 10.17 -16.09 14.08
C VAL A 505 9.15 -16.27 12.96
N ARG A 506 7.91 -15.84 13.18
CA ARG A 506 6.92 -15.69 12.11
C ARG A 506 6.95 -14.25 11.61
N LEU A 507 7.07 -14.08 10.31
CA LEU A 507 7.11 -12.77 9.66
C LEU A 507 5.87 -12.56 8.82
N LEU A 508 5.08 -11.55 9.16
CA LEU A 508 3.99 -11.04 8.36
C LEU A 508 4.51 -9.83 7.59
N GLU A 509 4.03 -9.65 6.38
CA GLU A 509 4.41 -8.51 5.54
C GLU A 509 3.15 -7.88 4.96
N ASP A 510 2.99 -6.59 5.19
CA ASP A 510 1.92 -5.77 4.65
C ASP A 510 2.52 -4.73 3.69
N VAL A 511 2.04 -4.68 2.45
CA VAL A 511 2.54 -3.78 1.40
C VAL A 511 1.79 -2.45 1.49
N GLN A 512 2.54 -1.36 1.46
CA GLN A 512 2.05 0.03 1.52
C GLN A 512 2.01 0.67 0.12
N GLY A 513 2.79 0.13 -0.80
CA GLY A 513 2.91 0.56 -2.20
C GLY A 513 4.15 -0.04 -2.85
N TYR A 514 4.34 0.26 -4.13
CA TYR A 514 5.52 -0.20 -4.88
C TYR A 514 6.16 0.95 -5.67
N PHE A 515 7.43 0.78 -6.00
CA PHE A 515 8.18 1.73 -6.81
C PHE A 515 8.40 1.13 -8.20
N ALA A 516 7.98 1.84 -9.24
CA ALA A 516 8.12 1.42 -10.63
C ALA A 516 8.30 2.67 -11.52
N PRO A 517 8.80 2.52 -12.75
CA PRO A 517 8.84 3.64 -13.69
C PRO A 517 7.47 4.32 -13.74
N GLY A 518 7.44 5.65 -13.74
CA GLY A 518 6.24 6.47 -13.78
C GLY A 518 5.78 6.80 -15.20
N PRO A 519 4.69 7.58 -15.34
CA PRO A 519 4.28 8.15 -16.63
C PRO A 519 5.17 9.34 -17.07
N LEU A 520 5.95 9.90 -16.16
CA LEU A 520 6.82 11.06 -16.34
C LEU A 520 8.31 10.70 -16.49
N ASP A 521 8.63 9.41 -16.53
CA ASP A 521 10.01 8.89 -16.61
C ASP A 521 10.48 8.64 -18.05
#